data_AF-A0A0A7LTW4-F1
#
_entry.id   AF-A0A0A7LTW4-F1
#
_cell.length_a   1.000
_cell.length_b   1.000
_cell.length_c   1.000
_cell.angle_alpha   90.00
_cell.angle_beta   90.00
_cell.angle_gamma   90.00
#
_symmetry.space_group_name_H-M   'P 1'
#
loop_
_entity.id
_entity.type
_entity.pdbx_description
1 polymer ?
#
loop_
_entity_poly.entity_id
_entity_poly.type
_entity_poly.pdbx_seq_one_letter_code
_entity_poly.pdbx_strand_id
1 'polypeptide(L)'
;IILSLGGATYSGGGFSSSTDAVATAQNLWAMFGPTGSNSSSSSSSNVLRPFGSAAVDGFDYDFESATSNMVPFGVELRRLMDAATASTGKKYYITAAPQCPYPDVANQEALAGGVAFDFIMIQFYNNACGVTSFVQGATTQPAFNFDVWDTWARQTSKNPNVKVM
;
A
#
# COMPACT_ATOMS: atom_id res chain seq x y z
N ILE A 1 3.17 13.64 -1.43
CA ILE A 1 1.82 13.40 -1.97
C ILE A 1 1.73 11.96 -2.44
N ILE A 2 0.86 11.17 -1.81
CA ILE A 2 0.67 9.75 -2.10
C ILE A 2 -0.75 9.58 -2.67
N LEU A 3 -0.89 8.80 -3.74
CA LEU A 3 -2.19 8.48 -4.32
C LEU A 3 -2.75 7.22 -3.66
N SER A 4 -3.89 7.33 -3.00
CA SER A 4 -4.54 6.18 -2.36
C SER A 4 -5.43 5.41 -3.34
N LEU A 5 -5.42 4.08 -3.19
CA LEU A 5 -6.16 3.11 -3.97
C LEU A 5 -7.15 2.39 -3.05
N GLY A 6 -8.41 2.29 -3.49
CA GLY A 6 -9.47 1.70 -2.69
C GLY A 6 -10.44 2.75 -2.17
N GLY A 7 -10.50 2.86 -0.84
CA GLY A 7 -11.46 3.63 -0.05
C GLY A 7 -12.74 2.84 0.28
N ALA A 8 -13.51 3.37 1.24
CA ALA A 8 -14.73 2.76 1.77
C ALA A 8 -15.78 2.30 0.74
N THR A 9 -15.84 2.92 -0.44
CA THR A 9 -16.80 2.55 -1.49
C THR A 9 -16.24 1.56 -2.52
N TYR A 10 -14.98 1.15 -2.38
CA TYR A 10 -14.36 0.21 -3.30
C TYR A 10 -14.93 -1.19 -3.14
N SER A 11 -15.36 -1.79 -4.25
CA SER A 11 -15.93 -3.14 -4.30
C SER A 11 -15.29 -4.01 -5.40
N GLY A 12 -14.10 -3.66 -5.86
CA GLY A 12 -13.46 -4.24 -7.05
C GLY A 12 -12.75 -5.58 -6.83
N GLY A 13 -12.51 -5.99 -5.59
CA GLY A 13 -11.95 -7.31 -5.27
C GLY A 13 -10.47 -7.54 -5.63
N GLY A 14 -9.72 -6.51 -5.99
CA GLY A 14 -8.33 -6.63 -6.46
C GLY A 14 -8.23 -6.94 -7.96
N PHE A 15 -7.40 -7.92 -8.33
CA PHE A 15 -7.15 -8.28 -9.73
C PHE A 15 -7.50 -9.74 -10.01
N SER A 16 -7.95 -10.04 -11.22
CA SER A 16 -8.35 -11.40 -11.66
C SER A 16 -7.18 -12.37 -11.80
N SER A 17 -5.97 -11.88 -12.04
CA SER A 17 -4.78 -12.70 -12.19
C SER A 17 -3.50 -11.93 -11.83
N SER A 18 -2.41 -12.64 -11.60
CA SER A 18 -1.08 -12.05 -11.43
C SER A 18 -0.65 -11.20 -12.64
N THR A 19 -0.98 -11.63 -13.85
CA THR A 19 -0.69 -10.87 -15.08
C THR A 19 -1.45 -9.55 -15.10
N ASP A 20 -2.74 -9.56 -14.75
CA ASP A 20 -3.57 -8.34 -14.69
C ASP A 20 -3.08 -7.39 -13.60
N ALA A 21 -2.65 -7.92 -12.46
CA ALA A 21 -2.05 -7.17 -11.36
C ALA A 21 -0.76 -6.45 -11.80
N VAL A 22 0.16 -7.17 -12.46
CA VAL A 22 1.40 -6.59 -13.00
C VAL A 22 1.11 -5.52 -14.06
N ALA A 23 0.22 -5.82 -15.01
CA ALA A 23 -0.16 -4.87 -16.05
C ALA A 23 -0.81 -3.60 -15.46
N THR A 24 -1.61 -3.75 -14.41
CA THR A 24 -2.25 -2.62 -13.72
C THR A 24 -1.22 -1.77 -12.97
N ALA A 25 -0.24 -2.37 -12.28
CA ALA A 25 0.84 -1.64 -11.63
C ALA A 25 1.65 -0.81 -12.65
N GLN A 26 1.96 -1.41 -13.80
CA GLN A 26 2.62 -0.74 -14.92
C GLN A 26 1.83 0.45 -15.46
N ASN A 27 0.52 0.26 -15.67
CA ASN A 27 -0.36 1.33 -16.14
C ASN A 27 -0.48 2.46 -15.10
N LEU A 28 -0.65 2.12 -13.83
CA LEU A 28 -0.75 3.11 -12.75
C LEU A 28 0.52 3.95 -12.64
N TRP A 29 1.70 3.31 -12.74
CA TRP A 29 2.98 4.01 -12.78
C TRP A 29 3.13 4.89 -14.02
N ALA A 30 2.71 4.41 -15.20
CA ALA A 30 2.74 5.20 -16.42
C ALA A 30 1.81 6.43 -16.34
N MET A 31 0.67 6.33 -15.64
CA MET A 31 -0.29 7.43 -15.46
C MET A 31 0.15 8.45 -14.41
N PHE A 32 0.70 8.01 -13.28
CA PHE A 32 0.92 8.85 -12.10
C PHE A 32 2.38 8.98 -11.65
N GLY A 33 3.27 8.12 -12.13
CA GLY A 33 4.72 8.24 -11.94
C GLY A 33 5.35 9.33 -12.82
N PRO A 34 6.68 9.47 -12.84
CA PRO A 34 7.38 10.48 -13.65
C PRO A 34 7.05 10.41 -15.14
N THR A 35 7.06 11.56 -15.83
CA THR A 35 6.93 11.59 -17.30
C THR A 35 8.09 10.84 -17.95
N GLY A 36 7.81 10.09 -19.01
CA GLY A 36 8.84 9.27 -19.68
C GLY A 36 9.21 8.00 -18.93
N SER A 37 8.49 7.66 -17.85
CA SER A 37 8.51 6.32 -17.25
C SER A 37 7.94 5.34 -18.27
N ASN A 38 8.80 4.79 -19.13
CA ASN A 38 8.41 3.81 -20.12
C ASN A 38 7.95 2.53 -19.38
N SER A 39 6.64 2.32 -19.33
CA SER A 39 6.12 0.96 -19.11
C SER A 39 6.34 0.17 -20.40
N SER A 40 6.87 -1.04 -20.27
CA SER A 40 7.14 -1.96 -21.38
C SER A 40 5.92 -2.28 -22.26
N SER A 41 4.71 -1.90 -21.84
CA SER A 41 3.44 -2.18 -22.52
C SER A 41 2.78 -1.00 -23.24
N SER A 42 3.30 0.23 -23.13
CA SER A 42 2.70 1.39 -23.81
C SER A 42 3.73 2.26 -24.49
N SER A 43 3.61 2.34 -25.82
CA SER A 43 4.12 3.46 -26.60
C SER A 43 3.69 4.76 -25.91
N SER A 44 4.67 5.55 -25.51
CA SER A 44 4.58 6.76 -24.68
C SER A 44 3.72 7.90 -25.25
N SER A 45 2.96 7.67 -26.31
CA SER A 45 2.15 8.67 -27.00
C SER A 45 0.68 8.77 -26.54
N ASN A 46 0.13 7.80 -25.79
CA ASN A 46 -1.32 7.75 -25.49
C ASN A 46 -1.71 7.46 -24.02
N VAL A 47 -0.78 7.50 -23.07
CA VAL A 47 -1.13 7.32 -21.65
C VAL A 47 -1.89 8.55 -21.14
N LEU A 48 -3.13 8.37 -20.71
CA LEU A 48 -3.90 9.43 -20.05
C LEU A 48 -3.23 9.79 -18.72
N ARG A 49 -2.94 11.07 -18.51
CA ARG A 49 -2.30 11.57 -17.29
C ARG A 49 -3.24 12.53 -16.56
N PRO A 50 -4.02 12.06 -15.57
CA PRO A 50 -5.02 12.88 -14.89
C PRO A 50 -4.46 14.12 -14.20
N PHE A 51 -3.21 14.05 -13.75
CA PHE A 51 -2.51 15.17 -13.12
C PHE A 51 -1.50 15.87 -14.06
N GLY A 52 -1.66 15.69 -15.38
CA GLY A 52 -0.74 16.24 -16.37
C GLY A 52 0.70 15.77 -16.16
N SER A 53 1.64 16.71 -16.07
CA SER A 53 3.06 16.41 -15.86
C SER A 53 3.44 16.14 -14.40
N ALA A 54 2.51 16.28 -13.45
CA ALA A 54 2.80 15.98 -12.05
C ALA A 54 3.05 14.47 -11.87
N ALA A 55 3.94 14.16 -10.92
CA ALA A 55 4.25 12.80 -10.52
C ALA A 55 4.06 12.67 -9.00
N VAL A 56 3.35 11.62 -8.59
CA VAL A 56 3.13 11.34 -7.17
C VAL A 56 4.44 10.90 -6.50
N ASP A 57 4.47 10.95 -5.17
CA ASP A 57 5.58 10.45 -4.37
C ASP A 57 5.36 8.99 -3.96
N GLY A 58 4.24 8.37 -4.34
CA GLY A 58 3.93 7.02 -3.92
C GLY A 58 2.47 6.63 -4.10
N PHE A 59 2.17 5.41 -3.65
CA PHE A 59 0.82 4.85 -3.66
C PHE A 59 0.46 4.27 -2.30
N ASP A 60 -0.81 4.42 -1.93
CA ASP A 60 -1.35 3.95 -0.66
C ASP A 60 -2.41 2.87 -0.91
N TYR A 61 -2.39 1.83 -0.07
CA TYR A 61 -3.33 0.71 -0.10
C TYR A 61 -4.37 0.95 1.00
N ASP A 62 -5.44 1.65 0.64
CA ASP A 62 -6.61 1.87 1.49
C ASP A 62 -7.74 0.94 1.04
N PHE A 63 -7.45 -0.34 0.87
CA PHE A 63 -8.50 -1.30 0.54
C PHE A 63 -9.30 -1.61 1.81
N GLU A 64 -10.61 -1.41 1.76
CA GLU A 64 -11.54 -1.69 2.86
C GLU A 64 -12.47 -2.89 2.57
N SER A 65 -12.18 -3.63 1.50
CA SER A 65 -12.84 -4.88 1.12
C SER A 65 -11.80 -5.89 0.68
N ALA A 66 -12.11 -7.19 0.83
CA ALA A 66 -11.20 -8.27 0.46
C ALA A 66 -10.69 -8.11 -0.98
N THR A 67 -9.37 -8.22 -1.16
CA THR A 67 -8.70 -8.12 -2.45
C THR A 67 -7.94 -9.40 -2.80
N SER A 68 -7.53 -9.55 -4.05
CA SER A 68 -6.73 -10.67 -4.54
C SER A 68 -5.65 -10.20 -5.52
N ASN A 69 -4.56 -10.97 -5.59
CA ASN A 69 -3.38 -10.70 -6.42
C ASN A 69 -2.70 -9.36 -6.07
N MET A 70 -2.70 -8.98 -4.79
CA MET A 70 -2.08 -7.73 -4.34
C MET A 70 -0.56 -7.82 -4.24
N VAL A 71 -0.01 -9.02 -4.02
CA VAL A 71 1.44 -9.24 -4.00
C VAL A 71 2.08 -8.95 -5.37
N PRO A 72 1.65 -9.55 -6.50
CA PRO A 72 2.24 -9.25 -7.80
C PRO A 72 2.08 -7.77 -8.20
N PHE A 73 0.95 -7.14 -7.86
CA PHE A 73 0.75 -5.70 -8.07
C PHE A 73 1.78 -4.87 -7.30
N GLY A 74 1.94 -5.12 -5.99
CA GLY A 74 2.87 -4.36 -5.16
C GLY A 74 4.35 -4.60 -5.46
N VAL A 75 4.71 -5.83 -5.82
CA VAL A 75 6.08 -6.17 -6.22
C VAL A 75 6.46 -5.44 -7.52
N GLU A 76 5.58 -5.42 -8.52
CA GLU A 76 5.85 -4.71 -9.77
C GLU A 76 5.91 -3.19 -9.56
N LEU A 77 4.99 -2.64 -8.76
CA LEU A 77 4.99 -1.21 -8.45
C LEU A 77 6.28 -0.80 -7.72
N ARG A 78 6.73 -1.58 -6.73
CA ARG A 78 8.01 -1.38 -6.06
C ARG A 78 9.18 -1.41 -7.05
N ARG A 79 9.22 -2.41 -7.93
CA ARG A 79 10.29 -2.55 -8.94
C ARG A 79 10.39 -1.31 -9.84
N LEU A 80 9.26 -0.77 -10.29
CA LEU A 80 9.19 0.44 -11.12
C LEU A 80 9.68 1.68 -10.35
N MET A 81 9.23 1.83 -9.10
CA MET A 81 9.63 2.94 -8.22
C MET A 81 11.11 2.91 -7.87
N ASP A 82 11.67 1.72 -7.61
CA ASP A 82 13.08 1.57 -7.29
C ASP A 82 13.97 1.85 -8.51
N ALA A 83 13.53 1.43 -9.71
CA ALA A 83 14.22 1.77 -10.96
C ALA A 83 14.25 3.29 -11.21
N ALA A 84 13.14 3.99 -10.94
CA ALA A 84 13.10 5.44 -11.03
C ALA A 84 13.91 6.14 -9.93
N THR A 85 13.95 5.57 -8.73
CA THR A 85 14.81 6.05 -7.64
C THR A 85 16.28 5.94 -8.04
N ALA A 86 16.69 4.81 -8.63
CA ALA A 86 18.05 4.59 -9.08
C ALA A 86 18.49 5.59 -10.18
N SER A 87 17.57 6.03 -11.04
CA SER A 87 17.90 6.97 -12.13
C SER A 87 17.81 8.45 -11.74
N THR A 88 16.96 8.81 -10.77
CA THR A 88 16.68 10.21 -10.42
C THR A 88 17.13 10.61 -9.02
N GLY A 89 17.38 9.65 -8.13
CA GLY A 89 17.62 9.88 -6.70
C GLY A 89 16.36 10.23 -5.90
N LYS A 90 15.20 10.41 -6.54
CA LYS A 90 13.93 10.67 -5.85
C LYS A 90 13.41 9.39 -5.21
N LYS A 91 13.16 9.43 -3.90
CA LYS A 91 12.51 8.33 -3.18
C LYS A 91 11.00 8.34 -3.40
N TYR A 92 10.42 7.15 -3.55
CA TYR A 92 8.98 6.95 -3.60
C TYR A 92 8.50 5.96 -2.52
N TYR A 93 7.23 6.06 -2.13
CA TYR A 93 6.65 5.36 -0.99
C TYR A 93 5.52 4.42 -1.38
N ILE A 94 5.50 3.20 -0.84
CA ILE A 94 4.31 2.34 -0.83
C ILE A 94 3.80 2.25 0.59
N THR A 95 2.53 2.58 0.80
CA THR A 95 1.90 2.61 2.12
C THR A 95 0.65 1.77 2.15
N ALA A 96 0.13 1.50 3.34
CA ALA A 96 -1.19 0.88 3.50
C ALA A 96 -1.94 1.50 4.69
N ALA A 97 -3.26 1.46 4.62
CA ALA A 97 -4.15 1.89 5.69
C ALA A 97 -5.00 0.70 6.20
N PRO A 98 -4.41 -0.33 6.82
CA PRO A 98 -5.19 -1.44 7.37
C PRO A 98 -6.10 -0.96 8.51
N GLN A 99 -7.22 -1.64 8.72
CA GLN A 99 -8.00 -1.45 9.94
C GLN A 99 -7.27 -2.05 11.15
N CYS A 100 -7.61 -1.62 12.38
CA CYS A 100 -6.95 -2.17 13.56
C CYS A 100 -7.14 -3.68 13.81
N PRO A 101 -8.24 -4.36 13.40
CA PRO A 101 -8.36 -5.80 13.56
C PRO A 101 -7.21 -6.52 12.84
N TYR A 102 -6.58 -7.47 13.52
CA TYR A 102 -5.47 -8.22 12.99
C TYR A 102 -5.81 -9.72 12.91
N PRO A 103 -5.59 -10.39 11.75
CA PRO A 103 -5.12 -9.82 10.49
C PRO A 103 -6.16 -8.90 9.83
N ASP A 104 -5.70 -7.85 9.14
CA ASP A 104 -6.56 -7.01 8.30
C ASP A 104 -7.00 -7.78 7.07
N VAL A 105 -8.31 -8.02 6.91
CA VAL A 105 -8.86 -8.90 5.86
C VAL A 105 -8.64 -8.33 4.46
N ALA A 106 -8.73 -7.01 4.29
CA ALA A 106 -8.68 -6.38 2.99
C ALA A 106 -7.29 -6.39 2.36
N ASN A 107 -6.26 -6.21 3.19
CA ASN A 107 -4.86 -6.10 2.80
C ASN A 107 -4.01 -7.31 3.22
N GLN A 108 -4.63 -8.36 3.79
CA GLN A 108 -3.95 -9.51 4.37
C GLN A 108 -2.85 -10.08 3.47
N GLU A 109 -3.16 -10.30 2.19
CA GLU A 109 -2.24 -10.91 1.22
C GLU A 109 -0.94 -10.10 1.11
N ALA A 110 -1.04 -8.77 1.03
CA ALA A 110 0.10 -7.88 0.92
C ALA A 110 0.86 -7.73 2.25
N LEU A 111 0.13 -7.61 3.36
CA LEU A 111 0.69 -7.42 4.70
C LEU A 111 1.35 -8.68 5.26
N ALA A 112 1.03 -9.88 4.75
CA ALA A 112 1.65 -11.14 5.15
C ALA A 112 3.10 -11.33 4.63
N GLY A 113 3.87 -10.25 4.48
CA GLY A 113 5.26 -10.27 4.03
C GLY A 113 5.46 -10.33 2.52
N GLY A 114 4.39 -10.14 1.73
CA GLY A 114 4.46 -10.16 0.27
C GLY A 114 4.91 -8.84 -0.36
N VAL A 115 4.56 -7.70 0.25
CA VAL A 115 4.87 -6.35 -0.27
C VAL A 115 5.72 -5.55 0.73
N ALA A 116 6.72 -4.84 0.21
CA ALA A 116 7.59 -3.96 1.00
C ALA A 116 6.96 -2.57 1.15
N PHE A 117 6.20 -2.38 2.24
CA PHE A 117 5.65 -1.10 2.65
C PHE A 117 6.71 -0.23 3.34
N ASP A 118 6.71 1.07 3.05
CA ASP A 118 7.55 2.07 3.74
C ASP A 118 6.94 2.43 5.10
N PHE A 119 5.63 2.61 5.13
CA PHE A 119 4.89 2.82 6.37
C PHE A 119 3.42 2.40 6.23
N ILE A 120 2.79 2.06 7.35
CA ILE A 120 1.36 1.77 7.43
C ILE A 120 0.69 2.73 8.41
N MET A 121 -0.56 3.09 8.13
CA MET A 121 -1.36 4.05 8.89
C MET A 121 -2.62 3.33 9.37
N ILE A 122 -2.55 2.73 10.55
CA ILE A 122 -3.60 1.82 11.01
C ILE A 122 -4.82 2.64 11.41
N GLN A 123 -5.98 2.21 10.91
CA GLN A 123 -7.26 2.84 11.23
C GLN A 123 -7.73 2.38 12.62
N PHE A 124 -7.25 3.06 13.67
CA PHE A 124 -7.67 2.85 15.07
C PHE A 124 -9.03 3.50 15.38
N TYR A 125 -10.02 3.24 14.52
CA TYR A 125 -11.40 3.68 14.67
C TYR A 125 -12.35 2.66 14.02
N ASN A 126 -13.66 2.84 14.18
CA ASN A 126 -14.73 1.96 13.67
C ASN A 126 -14.64 0.47 14.08
N ASN A 127 -13.79 0.14 15.05
CA ASN A 127 -13.49 -1.22 15.49
C ASN A 127 -13.23 -1.25 17.00
N ALA A 128 -13.44 -2.41 17.63
CA ALA A 128 -13.24 -2.58 19.07
C ALA A 128 -11.81 -2.28 19.54
N CYS A 129 -10.82 -2.45 18.66
CA CYS A 129 -9.42 -2.12 18.90
C CYS A 129 -9.05 -0.65 18.67
N GLY A 130 -10.04 0.23 18.43
CA GLY A 130 -9.81 1.64 18.19
C GLY A 130 -9.23 2.39 19.40
N VAL A 131 -8.76 3.61 19.17
CA VAL A 131 -8.08 4.45 20.17
C VAL A 131 -8.97 4.73 21.39
N THR A 132 -10.29 4.74 21.22
CA THR A 132 -11.25 4.88 22.32
C THR A 132 -11.19 3.74 23.35
N SER A 133 -10.62 2.61 22.97
CA SER A 133 -10.43 1.44 23.84
C SER A 133 -9.06 1.43 24.55
N PHE A 134 -8.23 2.46 24.35
CA PHE A 134 -6.96 2.61 25.06
C PHE A 134 -7.19 2.94 26.54
N VAL A 135 -6.53 2.20 27.42
CA VAL A 135 -6.57 2.39 28.87
C VAL A 135 -5.26 3.03 29.32
N GLN A 136 -5.30 4.32 29.63
CA GLN A 136 -4.13 5.06 30.08
C GLN A 136 -3.56 4.48 31.38
N GLY A 137 -2.25 4.24 31.41
CA GLY A 137 -1.53 3.73 32.58
C GLY A 137 -1.63 2.22 32.79
N ALA A 138 -2.43 1.50 31.99
CA ALA A 138 -2.45 0.05 32.02
C ALA A 138 -1.20 -0.55 31.36
N THR A 139 -0.61 -1.56 32.00
CA THR A 139 0.54 -2.31 31.46
C THR A 139 0.15 -3.21 30.29
N THR A 140 -1.11 -3.66 30.25
CA THR A 140 -1.70 -4.42 29.16
C THR A 140 -2.94 -3.71 28.64
N GLN A 141 -3.16 -3.77 27.33
CA GLN A 141 -4.32 -3.18 26.69
C GLN A 141 -5.30 -4.30 26.33
N PRO A 142 -6.55 -4.28 26.84
CA PRO A 142 -7.50 -5.37 26.60
C PRO A 142 -8.05 -5.40 25.16
N ALA A 143 -8.02 -4.26 24.46
CA ALA A 143 -8.61 -4.13 23.13
C ALA A 143 -7.76 -3.29 22.16
N PHE A 144 -7.24 -2.13 22.58
CA PHE A 144 -6.30 -1.36 21.75
C PHE A 144 -5.03 -2.18 21.49
N ASN A 145 -4.73 -2.47 20.23
CA ASN A 145 -3.80 -3.54 19.86
C ASN A 145 -2.57 -3.05 19.07
N PHE A 146 -2.05 -1.86 19.38
CA PHE A 146 -0.85 -1.34 18.73
C PHE A 146 0.37 -2.27 18.89
N ASP A 147 0.45 -3.00 20.00
CA ASP A 147 1.47 -4.02 20.27
C ASP A 147 1.47 -5.19 19.26
N VAL A 148 0.29 -5.57 18.76
CA VAL A 148 0.14 -6.58 17.70
C VAL A 148 0.73 -6.07 16.39
N TRP A 149 0.42 -4.82 16.02
CA TRP A 149 0.96 -4.19 14.82
C TRP A 149 2.46 -3.91 14.89
N ASP A 150 2.96 -3.56 16.09
CA ASP A 150 4.38 -3.42 16.38
C ASP A 150 5.12 -4.77 16.29
N THR A 151 4.47 -5.86 16.69
CA THR A 151 4.96 -7.23 16.48
C THR A 151 4.99 -7.60 15.00
N TRP A 152 3.93 -7.31 14.24
CA TRP A 152 3.90 -7.48 12.79
C TRP A 152 5.06 -6.75 12.10
N ALA A 153 5.33 -5.50 12.48
CA ALA A 153 6.39 -4.69 11.89
C ALA A 153 7.78 -5.33 12.07
N ARG A 154 8.02 -5.97 13.21
CA ARG A 154 9.30 -6.62 13.53
C ARG A 154 9.45 -8.03 12.98
N GLN A 155 8.35 -8.77 12.88
CA GLN A 155 8.40 -10.22 12.63
C GLN A 155 7.84 -10.65 11.28
N THR A 156 6.99 -9.83 10.67
CA THR A 156 6.21 -10.22 9.48
C THR A 156 6.46 -9.29 8.29
N SER A 157 6.62 -7.99 8.52
CA SER A 157 6.83 -7.02 7.45
C SER A 157 8.00 -7.41 6.53
N LYS A 158 7.78 -7.31 5.22
CA LYS A 158 8.82 -7.52 4.22
C LYS A 158 9.94 -6.48 4.32
N ASN A 159 9.58 -5.25 4.71
CA ASN A 159 10.52 -4.18 4.98
C ASN A 159 10.83 -4.14 6.49
N PRO A 160 12.03 -4.53 6.95
CA PRO A 160 12.38 -4.53 8.37
C PRO A 160 12.44 -3.12 8.97
N ASN A 161 12.41 -2.07 8.14
CA ASN A 161 12.42 -0.67 8.56
C ASN A 161 11.06 0.02 8.42
N VAL A 162 9.98 -0.75 8.19
CA VAL A 162 8.62 -0.21 8.07
C VAL A 162 8.27 0.66 9.28
N LYS A 163 7.55 1.76 9.05
CA LYS A 163 7.00 2.58 10.13
C LYS A 163 5.53 2.27 10.36
N VAL A 164 5.13 2.21 11.62
CA VAL A 164 3.75 2.01 12.04
C VAL A 164 3.24 3.34 12.61
N MET A 165 2.09 3.79 12.14
CA MET A 165 1.38 5.00 12.58
C MET A 165 -0.01 4.64 13.06
#